data_AF-A0A9N9VYV9-F1
#
_entry.id   AF-A0A9N9VYV9-F1
#
_cell.length_a   1.000
_cell.length_b   1.000
_cell.length_c   1.000
_cell.angle_alpha   90.00
_cell.angle_beta   90.00
_cell.angle_gamma   90.00
#
_symmetry.space_group_name_H-M   'P 1'
#
loop_
_entity.id
_entity.type
_entity.pdbx_description
1 polymer ?
#
loop_
_entity_poly.entity_id
_entity_poly.type
_entity_poly.pdbx_seq_one_letter_code
_entity_poly.pdbx_strand_id
1 'polypeptide(L)'
;MATILTIPPEVVMNILGRLDPFSLESVAKTLSSRLYYPAAQLLEPRKGWIENARAMCKLFNPRGSRGVLPSYPGYLPVLADHHLVRDEIPRRDYQGLGLDQDGGPYVRSSPPDFQSWIALDGTFSWLQSLEKKIADEMEPHNGREGDRPVATKAQIERLVAKAEELGLKLPAGFEAFMADNHFHHRIPSYSAWYFNLSKLVRCPSSVDNGSGGYIVRFYWDQQACAFAYLYLSQSGHHCILMSMLDLYDEMELDEEEIEDGHDGNGDVDEDDVVMVALTFEEYLAMVYYEELLEFRAKPFKGLCDYVKHTYIAPAE
;
A
#
# COMPACT_ATOMS: atom_id res chain seq x y z
N MET A 1 -38.17 21.95 -9.91
CA MET A 1 -36.96 21.35 -9.31
C MET A 1 -36.08 20.87 -10.45
N ALA A 2 -34.81 21.27 -10.49
CA ALA A 2 -33.86 20.69 -11.44
C ALA A 2 -33.67 19.21 -11.08
N THR A 3 -33.77 18.33 -12.07
CA THR A 3 -33.49 16.89 -11.89
C THR A 3 -32.09 16.62 -12.41
N ILE A 4 -31.42 15.57 -11.92
CA ILE A 4 -30.11 15.16 -12.47
C ILE A 4 -30.19 14.86 -13.98
N LEU A 5 -31.39 14.54 -14.48
CA LEU A 5 -31.70 14.34 -15.91
C LEU A 5 -31.79 15.64 -16.72
N THR A 6 -31.71 16.80 -16.08
CA THR A 6 -31.68 18.12 -16.75
C THR A 6 -30.30 18.77 -16.72
N ILE A 7 -29.34 18.14 -16.03
CA ILE A 7 -27.97 18.63 -15.90
C ILE A 7 -27.14 18.25 -17.14
N PRO A 8 -26.27 19.14 -17.66
CA PRO A 8 -25.36 18.80 -18.75
C PRO A 8 -24.45 17.61 -18.42
N PRO A 9 -24.11 16.73 -19.39
CA PRO A 9 -23.26 15.56 -19.16
C PRO A 9 -21.92 15.87 -18.51
N GLU A 10 -21.31 17.01 -18.84
CA GLU A 10 -20.03 17.45 -18.31
C GLU A 10 -20.11 17.78 -16.82
N VAL A 11 -21.24 18.33 -16.38
CA VAL A 11 -21.49 18.61 -14.97
C VAL A 11 -21.77 17.30 -14.22
N VAL A 12 -22.48 16.35 -14.83
CA VAL A 12 -22.66 15.00 -14.26
C VAL A 12 -21.32 14.29 -14.09
N MET A 13 -20.46 14.31 -15.11
CA MET A 13 -19.10 13.76 -15.04
C MET A 13 -18.29 14.40 -13.92
N ASN A 14 -18.34 15.72 -13.77
CA ASN A 14 -17.63 16.42 -12.70
C ASN A 14 -18.14 16.06 -11.30
N ILE A 15 -19.46 15.87 -11.13
CA ILE A 15 -20.03 15.43 -9.84
C ILE A 15 -19.61 14.00 -9.54
N LEU A 16 -19.75 13.09 -10.50
CA LEU A 16 -19.40 11.68 -10.33
C LEU A 16 -17.89 11.50 -10.12
N GLY A 17 -17.04 12.32 -10.74
CA GLY A 17 -15.60 12.32 -10.53
C GLY A 17 -15.14 12.68 -9.12
N ARG A 18 -16.07 13.12 -8.24
CA ARG A 18 -15.82 13.34 -6.81
C ARG A 18 -16.20 12.15 -5.93
N LEU A 19 -16.84 11.14 -6.49
CA LEU A 19 -17.23 9.94 -5.75
C LEU A 19 -16.07 8.97 -5.65
N ASP A 20 -16.02 8.25 -4.53
CA ASP A 20 -15.09 7.14 -4.35
C ASP A 20 -15.40 6.00 -5.33
N PRO A 21 -14.44 5.10 -5.61
CA PRO A 21 -14.60 4.04 -6.61
C PRO A 21 -15.78 3.10 -6.32
N PHE A 22 -16.13 2.86 -5.05
CA PHE A 22 -17.24 1.97 -4.69
C PHE A 22 -18.58 2.67 -4.83
N SER A 23 -18.68 3.96 -4.46
CA SER A 23 -19.86 4.77 -4.74
C SER A 23 -20.10 4.94 -6.23
N LEU A 24 -19.04 5.10 -7.03
CA LEU A 24 -19.13 5.08 -8.50
C LEU A 24 -19.71 3.76 -9.02
N GLU A 25 -19.27 2.63 -8.48
CA GLU A 25 -19.82 1.33 -8.85
C GLU A 25 -21.31 1.21 -8.47
N SER A 26 -21.70 1.71 -7.31
CA SER A 26 -23.11 1.78 -6.89
C SER A 26 -23.95 2.64 -7.85
N VAL A 27 -23.43 3.78 -8.31
CA VAL A 27 -24.09 4.62 -9.32
C VAL A 27 -24.19 3.89 -10.67
N ALA A 28 -23.13 3.18 -11.09
CA ALA A 28 -23.11 2.39 -12.31
C ALA A 28 -24.09 1.20 -12.27
N LYS A 29 -24.57 0.79 -11.09
CA LYS A 29 -25.62 -0.24 -10.95
C LYS A 29 -27.04 0.34 -11.01
N THR A 30 -27.21 1.64 -11.15
CA THR A 30 -28.54 2.27 -11.29
C THR A 30 -29.13 2.08 -12.69
N LEU A 31 -30.46 2.11 -12.79
CA LEU A 31 -31.20 1.95 -14.07
C LEU A 31 -31.14 3.19 -14.99
N SER A 32 -30.35 4.21 -14.64
CA SER A 32 -30.26 5.46 -15.41
C SER A 32 -29.09 5.40 -16.38
N SER A 33 -29.36 5.27 -17.68
CA SER A 33 -28.32 5.31 -18.71
C SER A 33 -27.48 6.60 -18.67
N ARG A 34 -28.09 7.72 -18.26
CA ARG A 34 -27.40 9.01 -18.09
C ARG A 34 -26.35 9.02 -16.99
N LEU A 35 -26.48 8.16 -15.98
CA LEU A 35 -25.50 8.02 -14.90
C LEU A 35 -24.57 6.85 -15.16
N TYR A 36 -25.10 5.77 -15.74
CA TYR A 36 -24.37 4.55 -16.08
C TYR A 36 -23.13 4.83 -16.92
N TYR A 37 -23.27 5.45 -18.10
CA TYR A 37 -22.13 5.61 -19.01
C TYR A 37 -21.02 6.50 -18.42
N PRO A 38 -21.32 7.67 -17.84
CA PRO A 38 -20.35 8.45 -17.07
C PRO A 38 -19.65 7.67 -15.95
N ALA A 39 -20.42 6.99 -15.10
CA ALA A 39 -19.87 6.25 -13.97
C ALA A 39 -18.99 5.09 -14.44
N ALA A 40 -19.42 4.33 -15.44
CA ALA A 40 -18.64 3.23 -16.02
C ALA A 40 -17.32 3.73 -16.62
N GLN A 41 -17.33 4.86 -17.32
CA GLN A 41 -16.11 5.46 -17.87
C GLN A 41 -15.11 5.86 -16.77
N LEU A 42 -15.59 6.43 -15.67
CA LEU A 42 -14.76 6.81 -14.52
C LEU A 42 -14.28 5.60 -13.71
N LEU A 43 -15.06 4.52 -13.70
CA LEU A 43 -14.76 3.30 -12.96
C LEU A 43 -13.75 2.40 -13.68
N GLU A 44 -13.74 2.41 -15.01
CA GLU A 44 -12.94 1.47 -15.82
C GLU A 44 -11.46 1.40 -15.39
N PRO A 45 -10.75 2.53 -15.15
CA PRO A 45 -9.35 2.46 -14.71
C PRO A 45 -9.15 1.83 -13.33
N ARG A 46 -10.20 1.78 -12.49
CA ARG A 46 -10.14 1.34 -11.09
C ARG A 46 -10.73 -0.05 -10.86
N LYS A 47 -11.32 -0.67 -11.90
CA LYS A 47 -12.01 -1.96 -11.77
C LYS A 47 -11.11 -3.06 -11.22
N GLY A 48 -9.90 -3.19 -11.75
CA GLY A 48 -8.93 -4.18 -11.28
C GLY A 48 -8.54 -3.98 -9.82
N TRP A 49 -8.38 -2.72 -9.38
CA TRP A 49 -8.12 -2.40 -7.98
C TRP A 49 -9.31 -2.75 -7.08
N ILE A 50 -10.54 -2.44 -7.48
CA ILE A 50 -11.75 -2.79 -6.70
C ILE A 50 -11.88 -4.31 -6.53
N GLU A 51 -11.64 -5.06 -7.60
CA GLU A 51 -11.66 -6.53 -7.58
C GLU A 51 -10.57 -7.07 -6.64
N ASN A 52 -9.34 -6.53 -6.73
CA ASN A 52 -8.25 -6.86 -5.82
C ASN A 52 -8.61 -6.56 -4.37
N ALA A 53 -9.10 -5.36 -4.07
CA ALA A 53 -9.44 -4.92 -2.73
C ALA A 53 -10.48 -5.84 -2.07
N ARG A 54 -11.54 -6.21 -2.81
CA ARG A 54 -12.55 -7.15 -2.31
C ARG A 54 -12.00 -8.54 -2.08
N ALA A 55 -11.17 -9.03 -2.99
CA ALA A 55 -10.57 -10.36 -2.86
C ALA A 55 -9.65 -10.43 -1.63
N MET A 56 -8.80 -9.43 -1.44
CA MET A 56 -7.83 -9.42 -0.34
C MET A 56 -8.48 -9.12 1.01
N CYS A 57 -9.43 -8.18 1.11
CA CYS A 57 -10.18 -7.95 2.35
C CYS A 57 -11.08 -9.12 2.75
N LYS A 58 -11.50 -9.96 1.80
CA LYS A 58 -12.22 -11.21 2.10
C LYS A 58 -11.27 -12.26 2.69
N LEU A 59 -10.04 -12.28 2.21
CA LEU A 59 -9.03 -13.27 2.59
C LEU A 59 -8.36 -12.94 3.92
N PHE A 60 -7.93 -11.68 4.07
CA PHE A 60 -7.30 -11.16 5.27
C PHE A 60 -8.29 -10.19 5.90
N ASN A 61 -8.97 -10.62 6.96
CA ASN A 61 -9.96 -9.79 7.63
C ASN A 61 -9.24 -8.71 8.46
N PRO A 62 -9.26 -7.43 8.06
CA PRO A 62 -8.42 -6.44 8.69
C PRO A 62 -8.93 -6.06 10.08
N ARG A 63 -7.98 -5.85 10.99
CA ARG A 63 -8.23 -5.60 12.42
C ARG A 63 -7.78 -4.19 12.82
N GLY A 64 -8.16 -3.19 12.01
CA GLY A 64 -7.80 -1.80 12.26
C GLY A 64 -8.22 -1.28 13.64
N SER A 65 -7.47 -0.33 14.18
CA SER A 65 -7.69 0.19 15.53
C SER A 65 -8.72 1.34 15.56
N ARG A 66 -9.09 1.73 16.78
CA ARG A 66 -9.99 2.87 17.03
C ARG A 66 -9.20 4.16 16.90
N GLY A 67 -9.44 4.90 15.84
CA GLY A 67 -8.75 6.17 15.61
C GLY A 67 -8.74 6.58 14.14
N VAL A 68 -9.01 5.65 13.23
CA VAL A 68 -8.93 5.87 11.79
C VAL A 68 -10.32 6.02 11.17
N LEU A 69 -10.48 6.95 10.24
CA LEU A 69 -11.73 7.14 9.48
C LEU A 69 -11.77 6.19 8.26
N PRO A 70 -12.87 5.48 7.99
CA PRO A 70 -12.91 4.66 6.78
C PRO A 70 -13.00 5.56 5.54
N SER A 71 -12.02 5.49 4.63
CA SER A 71 -12.08 6.22 3.35
C SER A 71 -13.19 5.70 2.45
N TYR A 72 -13.54 4.43 2.62
CA TYR A 72 -14.57 3.74 1.85
C TYR A 72 -15.62 3.12 2.80
N PRO A 73 -16.43 3.96 3.49
CA PRO A 73 -17.35 3.50 4.51
C PRO A 73 -18.30 2.42 4.00
N GLY A 74 -18.32 1.27 4.69
CA GLY A 74 -19.22 0.16 4.35
C GLY A 74 -18.80 -0.69 3.15
N TYR A 75 -17.69 -0.35 2.48
CA TYR A 75 -17.17 -1.13 1.35
C TYR A 75 -15.87 -1.85 1.67
N LEU A 76 -14.97 -1.19 2.40
CA LEU A 76 -13.73 -1.79 2.87
C LEU A 76 -13.60 -1.64 4.40
N PRO A 77 -13.11 -2.66 5.10
CA PRO A 77 -12.72 -2.56 6.49
C PRO A 77 -11.49 -1.65 6.66
N VAL A 78 -11.31 -1.12 7.87
CA VAL A 78 -10.12 -0.37 8.28
C VAL A 78 -8.94 -1.34 8.33
N LEU A 79 -7.91 -1.08 7.53
CA LEU A 79 -6.68 -1.87 7.52
C LEU A 79 -5.95 -1.77 8.86
N ALA A 80 -5.10 -2.75 9.16
CA ALA A 80 -4.32 -2.72 10.39
C ALA A 80 -3.36 -1.54 10.40
N ASP A 81 -3.17 -0.97 11.59
CA ASP A 81 -2.17 0.07 11.78
C ASP A 81 -0.77 -0.54 11.84
N HIS A 82 0.19 0.26 11.43
CA HIS A 82 1.61 -0.05 11.48
C HIS A 82 2.30 1.11 12.17
N HIS A 83 3.26 0.86 13.05
CA HIS A 83 4.01 1.90 13.76
C HIS A 83 4.69 2.96 12.88
N LEU A 84 4.81 2.76 11.56
CA LEU A 84 5.29 3.78 10.62
C LEU A 84 4.25 4.83 10.26
N VAL A 85 3.00 4.70 10.73
CA VAL A 85 1.90 5.58 10.34
C VAL A 85 1.39 6.38 11.53
N ARG A 86 0.93 7.61 11.27
CA ARG A 86 0.43 8.51 12.30
C ARG A 86 -1.10 8.59 12.25
N ASP A 87 -1.74 8.63 13.42
CA ASP A 87 -3.23 8.71 13.47
C ASP A 87 -3.74 10.13 13.16
N GLU A 88 -3.00 11.17 13.53
CA GLU A 88 -3.43 12.56 13.42
C GLU A 88 -2.26 13.47 13.00
N ILE A 89 -2.56 14.46 12.16
CA ILE A 89 -1.63 15.56 11.90
C ILE A 89 -1.64 16.52 13.11
N PRO A 90 -0.48 16.91 13.68
CA PRO A 90 -0.44 17.91 14.73
C PRO A 90 -0.93 19.27 14.21
N ARG A 91 -1.76 19.96 14.99
CA ARG A 91 -2.30 21.28 14.63
C ARG A 91 -1.24 22.32 14.22
N ARG A 92 -0.04 22.24 14.81
CA ARG A 92 1.09 23.11 14.45
C ARG A 92 1.55 22.96 12.98
N ASP A 93 1.25 21.83 12.35
CA ASP A 93 1.70 21.49 11.00
C ASP A 93 0.61 21.80 9.94
N TYR A 94 -0.63 22.12 10.35
CA TYR A 94 -1.77 22.32 9.45
C TYR A 94 -1.51 23.35 8.35
N GLN A 95 -1.10 24.56 8.73
CA GLN A 95 -0.87 25.63 7.75
C GLN A 95 0.23 25.28 6.75
N GLY A 96 1.30 24.61 7.21
CA GLY A 96 2.41 24.21 6.33
C GLY A 96 1.96 23.15 5.32
N LEU A 97 1.07 22.24 5.74
CA LEU A 97 0.56 21.16 4.91
C LEU A 97 -0.69 21.54 4.10
N GLY A 98 -1.17 22.77 4.21
CA GLY A 98 -2.33 23.27 3.47
C GLY A 98 -3.69 22.85 4.03
N LEU A 99 -3.74 22.46 5.30
CA LEU A 99 -4.95 22.14 6.03
C LEU A 99 -5.57 23.39 6.68
N ASP A 100 -6.89 23.41 6.85
CA ASP A 100 -7.60 24.47 7.58
C ASP A 100 -7.27 24.41 9.09
N GLN A 101 -6.82 25.54 9.65
CA GLN A 101 -6.44 25.68 11.05
C GLN A 101 -7.59 25.42 12.03
N ASP A 102 -8.82 25.63 11.59
CA ASP A 102 -10.02 25.46 12.40
C ASP A 102 -10.84 24.22 12.04
N GLY A 103 -10.42 23.48 11.00
CA GLY A 103 -11.12 22.27 10.53
C GLY A 103 -10.79 20.99 11.29
N GLY A 104 -9.70 20.97 12.08
CA GLY A 104 -9.23 19.75 12.75
C GLY A 104 -10.12 19.26 13.91
N PRO A 105 -9.82 18.08 14.50
CA PRO A 105 -8.62 17.26 14.24
C PRO A 105 -8.65 16.61 12.86
N TYR A 106 -7.50 16.53 12.18
CA TYR A 106 -7.38 15.79 10.90
C TYR A 106 -6.88 14.39 11.18
N VAL A 107 -7.78 13.44 10.99
CA VAL A 107 -7.63 12.05 11.38
C VAL A 107 -7.35 11.23 10.14
N ARG A 108 -6.38 10.31 10.23
CA ARG A 108 -6.01 9.43 9.14
C ARG A 108 -7.20 8.61 8.67
N SER A 109 -7.22 8.31 7.39
CA SER A 109 -8.21 7.46 6.75
C SER A 109 -7.63 6.11 6.35
N SER A 110 -8.46 5.05 6.31
CA SER A 110 -8.00 3.70 5.97
C SER A 110 -9.05 2.86 5.22
N PRO A 111 -8.63 2.14 4.15
CA PRO A 111 -7.35 2.35 3.45
C PRO A 111 -7.29 3.76 2.83
N PRO A 112 -6.14 4.45 2.78
CA PRO A 112 -6.07 5.79 2.17
C PRO A 112 -6.56 5.80 0.72
N ASP A 113 -7.23 6.87 0.30
CA ASP A 113 -7.67 7.02 -1.10
C ASP A 113 -6.53 7.50 -1.99
N PHE A 114 -5.64 6.60 -2.36
CA PHE A 114 -4.59 6.86 -3.34
C PHE A 114 -5.12 6.87 -4.78
N GLN A 115 -6.12 6.05 -5.08
CA GLN A 115 -6.63 5.83 -6.43
C GLN A 115 -7.26 7.08 -7.07
N SER A 116 -7.58 8.10 -6.27
CA SER A 116 -8.17 9.34 -6.77
C SER A 116 -7.17 10.41 -7.24
N TRP A 117 -5.91 10.36 -6.82
CA TRP A 117 -5.00 11.49 -7.02
C TRP A 117 -3.55 11.13 -7.34
N ILE A 118 -3.10 9.89 -7.07
CA ILE A 118 -1.74 9.44 -7.36
C ILE A 118 -1.75 8.35 -8.44
N ALA A 119 -0.78 8.39 -9.35
CA ALA A 119 -0.63 7.38 -10.40
C ALA A 119 0.20 6.21 -9.86
N LEU A 120 -0.46 5.07 -9.64
CA LEU A 120 0.13 3.83 -9.12
C LEU A 120 0.24 2.79 -10.24
N ASP A 121 1.09 3.08 -11.22
CA ASP A 121 1.26 2.32 -12.46
C ASP A 121 2.64 1.64 -12.58
N GLY A 122 3.41 1.62 -11.48
CA GLY A 122 4.77 1.09 -11.43
C GLY A 122 5.84 2.02 -12.00
N THR A 123 5.49 3.23 -12.45
CA THR A 123 6.48 4.23 -12.90
C THR A 123 7.13 4.99 -11.74
N PHE A 124 6.51 4.95 -10.55
CA PHE A 124 6.93 5.69 -9.36
C PHE A 124 7.11 7.20 -9.61
N SER A 125 6.34 7.77 -10.54
CA SER A 125 6.42 9.19 -10.90
C SER A 125 6.16 10.16 -9.73
N TRP A 126 5.48 9.69 -8.69
CA TRP A 126 5.22 10.40 -7.44
C TRP A 126 6.41 10.39 -6.47
N LEU A 127 7.35 9.45 -6.62
CA LEU A 127 8.45 9.22 -5.69
C LEU A 127 9.59 10.22 -5.97
N GLN A 128 9.59 11.35 -5.25
CA GLN A 128 10.59 12.41 -5.43
C GLN A 128 11.89 12.12 -4.68
N SER A 129 12.99 12.69 -5.17
CA SER A 129 14.26 12.67 -4.45
C SER A 129 14.15 13.33 -3.09
N LEU A 130 14.85 12.79 -2.10
CA LEU A 130 14.88 13.34 -0.75
C LEU A 130 15.57 14.70 -0.70
N GLU A 131 15.11 15.55 0.22
CA GLU A 131 15.86 16.74 0.60
C GLU A 131 17.24 16.33 1.14
N LYS A 132 18.29 17.07 0.76
CA LYS A 132 19.66 16.76 1.17
C LYS A 132 19.78 16.53 2.68
N LYS A 133 19.13 17.37 3.48
CA LYS A 133 19.17 17.23 4.94
C LYS A 133 18.64 15.87 5.42
N ILE A 134 17.52 15.40 4.86
CA ILE A 134 16.94 14.10 5.20
C ILE A 134 17.86 12.98 4.72
N ALA A 135 18.37 13.09 3.48
CA ALA A 135 19.32 12.12 2.95
C ALA A 135 20.60 12.00 3.82
N ASP A 136 21.15 13.14 4.27
CA ASP A 136 22.31 13.19 5.17
C ASP A 136 21.96 12.59 6.56
N GLU A 137 20.77 12.86 7.11
CA GLU A 137 20.30 12.28 8.39
C GLU A 137 20.08 10.77 8.31
N MET A 138 19.77 10.24 7.13
CA MET A 138 19.64 8.80 6.90
C MET A 138 20.96 8.07 6.72
N GLU A 139 22.05 8.78 6.39
CA GLU A 139 23.36 8.18 6.12
C GLU A 139 23.83 7.20 7.23
N PRO A 140 23.67 7.50 8.53
CA PRO A 140 24.02 6.57 9.60
C PRO A 140 23.17 5.30 9.63
N HIS A 141 21.90 5.40 9.23
CA HIS A 141 20.94 4.29 9.15
C HIS A 141 21.13 3.44 7.88
N ASN A 142 21.88 3.94 6.91
CA ASN A 142 22.37 3.14 5.80
C ASN A 142 23.55 2.24 6.24
N GLY A 143 24.27 2.56 7.34
CA GLY A 143 25.31 1.72 7.94
C GLY A 143 26.66 1.69 7.20
N ARG A 144 27.64 0.93 7.72
CA ARG A 144 28.95 0.66 7.07
C ARG A 144 28.83 -0.39 5.96
N GLU A 145 27.76 -1.18 6.02
CA GLU A 145 27.25 -2.12 5.00
C GLU A 145 26.25 -1.45 4.04
N GLY A 146 25.82 -0.22 4.34
CA GLY A 146 25.71 0.96 3.47
C GLY A 146 24.76 0.93 2.27
N ASP A 147 24.81 -0.14 1.49
CA ASP A 147 24.50 -0.06 0.07
C ASP A 147 23.01 -0.18 -0.24
N ARG A 148 22.14 -0.32 0.79
CA ARG A 148 20.72 -0.67 0.66
C ARG A 148 20.59 -1.80 -0.36
N PRO A 149 21.08 -3.02 -0.03
CA PRO A 149 21.35 -4.05 -1.01
C PRO A 149 20.14 -4.24 -1.91
N VAL A 150 20.33 -3.94 -3.20
CA VAL A 150 19.31 -4.22 -4.19
C VAL A 150 19.31 -5.71 -4.47
N ALA A 151 18.15 -6.21 -4.88
CA ALA A 151 18.09 -7.55 -5.43
C ALA A 151 19.04 -7.64 -6.63
N THR A 152 19.93 -8.63 -6.60
CA THR A 152 20.77 -8.92 -7.75
C THR A 152 19.90 -9.30 -8.94
N LYS A 153 20.40 -9.06 -10.16
CA LYS A 153 19.72 -9.50 -11.38
C LYS A 153 19.30 -10.98 -11.33
N ALA A 154 20.16 -11.84 -10.78
CA ALA A 154 19.87 -13.26 -10.63
C ALA A 154 18.74 -13.55 -9.62
N GLN A 155 18.60 -12.77 -8.54
CA GLN A 155 17.46 -12.89 -7.62
C GLN A 155 16.15 -12.49 -8.31
N ILE A 156 16.14 -11.39 -9.05
CA ILE A 156 14.97 -10.94 -9.82
C ILE A 156 14.58 -11.97 -10.88
N GLU A 157 15.53 -12.45 -11.68
CA GLU A 157 15.27 -13.48 -12.69
C GLU A 157 14.70 -14.76 -12.08
N ARG A 158 15.19 -15.19 -10.90
CA ARG A 158 14.64 -16.34 -10.18
C ARG A 158 13.22 -16.10 -9.69
N LEU A 159 12.94 -14.94 -9.10
CA LEU A 159 11.60 -14.58 -8.66
C LEU A 159 10.61 -14.60 -9.82
N VAL A 160 10.96 -13.96 -10.94
CA VAL A 160 10.11 -13.91 -12.14
C VAL A 160 9.86 -15.30 -12.70
N ALA A 161 10.91 -16.08 -12.90
CA ALA A 161 10.79 -17.44 -13.41
C ALA A 161 9.89 -18.31 -12.51
N LYS A 162 10.04 -18.21 -11.19
CA LYS A 162 9.21 -18.97 -10.25
C LYS A 162 7.76 -18.48 -10.23
N ALA A 163 7.54 -17.17 -10.30
CA ALA A 163 6.19 -16.62 -10.39
C ALA A 163 5.49 -17.08 -11.69
N GLU A 164 6.18 -17.06 -12.82
CA GLU A 164 5.67 -17.54 -14.11
C GLU A 164 5.36 -19.05 -14.08
N GLU A 165 6.26 -19.87 -13.54
CA GLU A 165 6.07 -21.33 -13.36
C GLU A 165 4.79 -21.63 -12.57
N LEU A 166 4.54 -20.84 -11.52
CA LEU A 166 3.39 -20.98 -10.64
C LEU A 166 2.12 -20.28 -11.16
N GLY A 167 2.18 -19.59 -12.31
CA GLY A 167 1.05 -18.83 -12.86
C GLY A 167 0.66 -17.59 -12.03
N LEU A 168 1.57 -17.09 -11.20
CA LEU A 168 1.37 -15.90 -10.36
C LEU A 168 1.63 -14.62 -11.15
N LYS A 169 1.01 -13.52 -10.70
CA LYS A 169 1.22 -12.18 -11.28
C LYS A 169 1.92 -11.28 -10.29
N LEU A 170 3.12 -10.80 -10.63
CA LEU A 170 3.80 -9.77 -9.86
C LEU A 170 3.11 -8.40 -10.05
N PRO A 171 3.04 -7.55 -9.01
CA PRO A 171 2.52 -6.19 -9.14
C PRO A 171 3.38 -5.35 -10.09
N ALA A 172 2.74 -4.40 -10.78
CA ALA A 172 3.45 -3.46 -11.64
C ALA A 172 4.54 -2.72 -10.85
N GLY A 173 5.72 -2.59 -11.45
CA GLY A 173 6.86 -1.89 -10.84
C GLY A 173 7.59 -2.64 -9.73
N PHE A 174 7.10 -3.79 -9.23
CA PHE A 174 7.75 -4.51 -8.12
C PHE A 174 9.19 -4.89 -8.45
N GLU A 175 9.41 -5.54 -9.59
CA GLU A 175 10.75 -5.96 -10.04
C GLU A 175 11.67 -4.75 -10.26
N ALA A 176 11.15 -3.72 -10.93
CA ALA A 176 11.90 -2.50 -11.23
C ALA A 176 12.32 -1.78 -9.94
N PHE A 177 11.44 -1.75 -8.94
CA PHE A 177 11.74 -1.16 -7.64
C PHE A 177 12.84 -1.95 -6.91
N MET A 178 12.66 -3.26 -6.75
CA MET A 178 13.59 -4.10 -5.98
C MET A 178 14.99 -4.20 -6.61
N ALA A 179 15.10 -3.96 -7.92
CA ALA A 179 16.35 -3.98 -8.67
C ALA A 179 17.08 -2.63 -8.71
N ASP A 180 16.46 -1.53 -8.28
CA ASP A 180 16.98 -0.18 -8.48
C ASP A 180 17.32 0.53 -7.15
N ASN A 181 18.63 0.72 -6.96
CA ASN A 181 19.14 1.33 -5.74
C ASN A 181 18.73 2.81 -5.64
N HIS A 182 18.47 3.46 -6.77
CA HIS A 182 17.99 4.83 -6.80
C HIS A 182 16.59 4.94 -6.21
N PHE A 183 15.70 3.98 -6.45
CA PHE A 183 14.38 3.98 -5.81
C PHE A 183 14.49 3.68 -4.32
N HIS A 184 15.32 2.71 -3.92
CA HIS A 184 15.55 2.43 -2.50
C HIS A 184 16.02 3.68 -1.76
N HIS A 185 16.97 4.45 -2.32
CA HIS A 185 17.49 5.69 -1.73
C HIS A 185 16.47 6.83 -1.62
N ARG A 186 15.34 6.76 -2.32
CA ARG A 186 14.27 7.77 -2.22
C ARG A 186 13.30 7.51 -1.10
N ILE A 187 13.22 6.29 -0.58
CA ILE A 187 12.36 5.97 0.56
C ILE A 187 13.09 6.39 1.84
N PRO A 188 12.56 7.36 2.60
CA PRO A 188 13.10 7.66 3.90
C PRO A 188 12.71 6.59 4.91
N SER A 189 13.52 6.46 5.96
CA SER A 189 13.19 5.62 7.10
C SER A 189 13.80 6.19 8.38
N TYR A 190 12.93 6.67 9.25
CA TYR A 190 13.27 7.17 10.59
C TYR A 190 13.54 6.00 11.55
N SER A 191 12.91 4.85 11.30
CA SER A 191 13.07 3.62 12.09
C SER A 191 14.10 2.64 11.50
N ALA A 192 14.94 3.08 10.57
CA ALA A 192 16.01 2.26 9.98
C ALA A 192 15.53 0.96 9.28
N TRP A 193 14.41 1.03 8.56
CA TRP A 193 13.95 -0.04 7.70
C TRP A 193 14.70 -0.02 6.36
N TYR A 194 14.91 -1.20 5.77
CA TYR A 194 15.56 -1.32 4.47
C TYR A 194 14.99 -2.46 3.64
N PHE A 195 15.13 -2.32 2.32
CA PHE A 195 14.66 -3.30 1.36
C PHE A 195 15.64 -4.46 1.24
N ASN A 196 15.11 -5.67 1.26
CA ASN A 196 15.85 -6.90 1.04
C ASN A 196 14.90 -7.94 0.45
N LEU A 197 15.20 -8.45 -0.75
CA LEU A 197 14.35 -9.39 -1.45
C LEU A 197 14.69 -10.84 -1.08
N SER A 198 13.78 -11.52 -0.39
CA SER A 198 13.85 -12.96 -0.15
C SER A 198 13.26 -13.76 -1.33
N LYS A 199 13.39 -15.09 -1.26
CA LYS A 199 12.82 -16.02 -2.25
C LYS A 199 11.28 -16.07 -2.17
N LEU A 200 10.62 -16.40 -3.26
CA LEU A 200 9.17 -16.61 -3.28
C LEU A 200 8.82 -17.97 -2.65
N VAL A 201 7.97 -17.98 -1.63
CA VAL A 201 7.61 -19.20 -0.87
C VAL A 201 6.12 -19.33 -0.71
N ARG A 202 5.63 -20.55 -0.49
CA ARG A 202 4.22 -20.79 -0.26
C ARG A 202 3.80 -20.11 1.05
N CYS A 203 2.67 -19.41 1.04
CA CYS A 203 2.12 -18.83 2.25
C CYS A 203 1.65 -19.97 3.19
N PRO A 204 1.96 -19.90 4.49
CA PRO A 204 1.42 -20.86 5.45
C PRO A 204 -0.11 -20.90 5.39
N SER A 205 -0.68 -22.11 5.41
CA SER A 205 -2.14 -22.27 5.31
C SER A 205 -2.89 -21.68 6.51
N SER A 206 -2.22 -21.51 7.65
CA SER A 206 -2.76 -20.79 8.81
C SER A 206 -2.92 -19.29 8.56
N VAL A 207 -2.08 -18.70 7.70
CA VAL A 207 -2.09 -17.26 7.39
C VAL A 207 -3.12 -16.91 6.33
N ASP A 208 -3.23 -17.70 5.26
CA ASP A 208 -4.13 -17.43 4.14
C ASP A 208 -5.37 -18.35 4.09
N ASN A 209 -5.69 -19.00 5.20
CA ASN A 209 -6.82 -19.90 5.33
C ASN A 209 -6.83 -21.01 4.25
N GLY A 210 -5.65 -21.49 3.87
CA GLY A 210 -5.45 -22.56 2.88
C GLY A 210 -5.75 -22.12 1.44
N SER A 211 -5.73 -20.82 1.15
CA SER A 211 -5.97 -20.29 -0.20
C SER A 211 -4.86 -20.63 -1.18
N GLY A 212 -3.69 -21.05 -0.68
CA GLY A 212 -2.58 -21.54 -1.51
C GLY A 212 -1.86 -20.43 -2.26
N GLY A 213 -1.82 -19.23 -1.67
CA GLY A 213 -1.01 -18.13 -2.16
C GLY A 213 0.45 -18.27 -1.81
N TYR A 214 1.22 -17.27 -2.21
CA TYR A 214 2.66 -17.19 -2.04
C TYR A 214 3.04 -15.86 -1.42
N ILE A 215 4.11 -15.83 -0.65
CA ILE A 215 4.65 -14.61 -0.05
C ILE A 215 6.09 -14.39 -0.49
N VAL A 216 6.48 -13.12 -0.56
CA VAL A 216 7.87 -12.70 -0.69
C VAL A 216 8.16 -11.58 0.30
N ARG A 217 9.11 -11.81 1.22
CA ARG A 217 9.64 -10.75 2.08
C ARG A 217 10.44 -9.77 1.24
N PHE A 218 10.18 -8.47 1.42
CA PHE A 218 10.86 -7.43 0.64
C PHE A 218 11.33 -6.22 1.46
N TYR A 219 10.87 -6.06 2.69
CA TYR A 219 11.18 -4.90 3.52
C TYR A 219 11.13 -5.29 5.01
N TRP A 220 12.13 -4.88 5.79
CA TRP A 220 12.25 -5.26 7.20
C TRP A 220 13.04 -4.23 8.01
N ASP A 221 12.85 -4.27 9.32
CA ASP A 221 13.52 -3.41 10.29
C ASP A 221 14.99 -3.83 10.52
N GLN A 222 15.88 -2.88 10.86
CA GLN A 222 17.30 -3.15 11.20
C GLN A 222 17.50 -4.15 12.33
N GLN A 223 16.54 -4.26 13.25
CA GLN A 223 16.57 -5.18 14.38
C GLN A 223 15.96 -6.54 14.05
N ALA A 224 15.49 -6.75 12.80
CA ALA A 224 14.79 -7.96 12.37
C ALA A 224 13.63 -8.33 13.32
N CYS A 225 12.83 -7.33 13.70
CA CYS A 225 11.69 -7.50 14.61
C CYS A 225 10.34 -7.15 13.95
N ALA A 226 10.35 -6.75 12.69
CA ALA A 226 9.17 -6.42 11.91
C ALA A 226 9.49 -6.54 10.41
N PHE A 227 8.54 -7.11 9.67
CA PHE A 227 8.76 -7.54 8.29
C PHE A 227 7.50 -7.28 7.45
N ALA A 228 7.69 -6.84 6.21
CA ALA A 228 6.65 -6.70 5.22
C ALA A 228 6.83 -7.72 4.08
N TYR A 229 5.70 -8.31 3.70
CA TYR A 229 5.60 -9.38 2.72
C TYR A 229 4.61 -8.98 1.63
N LEU A 230 4.98 -9.22 0.37
CA LEU A 230 4.04 -9.18 -0.74
C LEU A 230 3.37 -10.55 -0.83
N TYR A 231 2.06 -10.59 -0.63
CA TYR A 231 1.23 -11.77 -0.85
C TYR A 231 0.72 -11.80 -2.29
N LEU A 232 0.79 -12.96 -2.93
CA LEU A 232 0.33 -13.23 -4.29
C LEU A 232 -0.67 -14.39 -4.27
N SER A 233 -1.89 -14.13 -4.74
CA SER A 233 -2.90 -15.16 -4.92
C SER A 233 -2.81 -15.82 -6.30
N GLN A 234 -3.30 -17.06 -6.39
CA GLN A 234 -3.47 -17.79 -7.65
C GLN A 234 -4.41 -17.08 -8.65
N SER A 235 -5.34 -16.26 -8.16
CA SER A 235 -6.23 -15.44 -8.98
C SER A 235 -5.58 -14.18 -9.57
N GLY A 236 -4.32 -13.89 -9.23
CA GLY A 236 -3.61 -12.69 -9.67
C GLY A 236 -3.93 -11.43 -8.87
N HIS A 237 -4.57 -11.56 -7.72
CA HIS A 237 -4.70 -10.52 -6.69
C HIS A 237 -3.50 -10.54 -5.75
N HIS A 238 -3.22 -9.42 -5.10
CA HIS A 238 -2.10 -9.25 -4.18
C HIS A 238 -2.40 -8.21 -3.11
N CYS A 239 -1.65 -8.25 -2.01
CA CYS A 239 -1.66 -7.23 -0.95
C CYS A 239 -0.32 -7.22 -0.20
N ILE A 240 -0.13 -6.24 0.69
CA ILE A 240 1.01 -6.22 1.60
C ILE A 240 0.57 -6.67 2.99
N LEU A 241 1.26 -7.69 3.48
CA LEU A 241 1.14 -8.22 4.82
C LEU A 241 2.32 -7.73 5.67
N MET A 242 2.09 -7.56 6.96
CA MET A 242 3.11 -7.24 7.94
C MET A 242 3.05 -8.22 9.10
N SER A 243 4.22 -8.58 9.64
CA SER A 243 4.36 -9.46 10.80
C SER A 243 5.49 -8.96 11.69
N MET A 244 5.37 -9.22 13.00
CA MET A 244 6.48 -9.07 13.96
C MET A 244 7.36 -10.33 14.04
N LEU A 245 6.89 -11.43 13.45
CA LEU A 245 7.62 -12.69 13.30
C LEU A 245 8.24 -12.77 11.91
N ASP A 246 9.44 -13.34 11.83
CA ASP A 246 10.02 -13.68 10.56
C ASP A 246 9.42 -14.98 10.03
N LEU A 247 8.45 -14.86 9.11
CA LEU A 247 7.78 -16.04 8.53
C LEU A 247 8.75 -17.02 7.84
N TYR A 248 9.95 -16.59 7.43
CA TYR A 248 10.92 -17.49 6.79
C TYR A 248 11.62 -18.35 7.84
N ASP A 249 12.04 -17.74 8.94
CA ASP A 249 12.64 -18.44 10.08
C ASP A 249 11.62 -19.38 10.74
N GLU A 250 10.37 -18.94 10.91
CA GLU A 250 9.29 -19.77 11.48
C GLU A 250 8.94 -20.98 10.59
N MET A 251 9.18 -20.87 9.28
CA MET A 251 9.03 -21.97 8.33
C MET A 251 10.30 -22.83 8.21
N GLU A 252 11.34 -22.54 9.01
CA GLU A 252 12.67 -23.18 8.96
C GLU A 252 13.28 -23.17 7.55
N LEU A 253 13.02 -22.11 6.78
CA LEU A 253 13.48 -22.00 5.40
C LEU A 253 14.89 -21.42 5.35
N ASP A 254 15.86 -22.23 4.95
CA ASP A 254 17.17 -21.71 4.57
C ASP A 254 17.03 -20.84 3.30
N GLU A 255 17.38 -19.56 3.37
CA GLU A 255 17.32 -18.66 2.20
C GLU A 255 18.19 -19.16 1.02
N GLU A 256 19.18 -20.03 1.27
CA GLU A 256 20.06 -20.61 0.26
C GLU A 256 19.53 -21.90 -0.39
N GLU A 257 18.59 -22.62 0.24
CA GLU A 257 18.07 -23.91 -0.27
C GLU A 257 16.78 -23.75 -1.11
N ILE A 258 16.79 -24.39 -2.29
CA ILE A 258 15.65 -24.48 -3.22
C ILE A 258 14.88 -25.76 -2.86
N GLU A 259 14.05 -25.72 -1.83
CA GLU A 259 13.10 -26.81 -1.59
C GLU A 259 11.69 -26.44 -2.07
N ASP A 260 11.20 -27.20 -3.04
CA ASP A 260 9.81 -27.22 -3.46
C ASP A 260 9.00 -28.07 -2.46
N GLY A 261 8.19 -27.40 -1.63
CA GLY A 261 7.04 -28.05 -1.01
C GLY A 261 7.17 -28.49 0.45
N HIS A 262 7.97 -27.82 1.27
CA HIS A 262 7.70 -27.86 2.71
C HIS A 262 6.49 -26.97 3.03
N ASP A 263 5.37 -27.62 3.34
CA ASP A 263 4.28 -26.99 4.09
C ASP A 263 4.84 -26.73 5.50
N GLY A 264 5.51 -25.59 5.64
CA GLY A 264 6.09 -25.13 6.91
C GLY A 264 5.02 -25.22 7.98
N ASN A 265 5.25 -26.10 8.95
CA ASN A 265 4.33 -26.39 10.05
C ASN A 265 4.63 -25.45 11.24
N GLY A 266 5.15 -24.24 10.94
CA GLY A 266 5.49 -23.24 11.94
C GLY A 266 4.27 -22.78 12.70
N ASP A 267 4.44 -22.44 13.97
CA ASP A 267 3.40 -21.97 14.90
C ASP A 267 2.97 -20.52 14.59
N VAL A 268 2.77 -20.18 13.30
CA VAL A 268 2.29 -18.86 12.88
C VAL A 268 0.76 -18.86 12.88
N ASP A 269 0.16 -18.00 13.69
CA ASP A 269 -1.29 -17.79 13.70
C ASP A 269 -1.70 -16.73 12.66
N GLU A 270 -2.95 -16.77 12.20
CA GLU A 270 -3.54 -15.70 11.36
C GLU A 270 -3.42 -14.33 12.06
N ASP A 271 -3.43 -14.33 13.40
CA ASP A 271 -3.34 -13.15 14.25
C ASP A 271 -1.97 -12.47 14.24
N ASP A 272 -0.91 -13.19 13.86
CA ASP A 272 0.46 -12.67 13.80
C ASP A 272 0.73 -11.86 12.52
N VAL A 273 -0.16 -11.98 11.53
CA VAL A 273 0.00 -11.36 10.21
C VAL A 273 -1.17 -10.45 9.92
N VAL A 274 -0.88 -9.20 9.58
CA VAL A 274 -1.90 -8.19 9.30
C VAL A 274 -1.75 -7.58 7.92
N MET A 275 -2.87 -7.37 7.22
CA MET A 275 -2.87 -6.64 5.95
C MET A 275 -2.79 -5.13 6.20
N VAL A 276 -1.75 -4.50 5.66
CA VAL A 276 -1.44 -3.07 5.85
C VAL A 276 -1.63 -2.22 4.58
N ALA A 277 -1.67 -2.85 3.41
CA ALA A 277 -2.00 -2.17 2.16
C ALA A 277 -2.61 -3.13 1.14
N LEU A 278 -3.43 -2.61 0.22
CA LEU A 278 -4.10 -3.40 -0.80
C LEU A 278 -3.20 -3.66 -2.01
N THR A 279 -2.16 -2.87 -2.22
CA THR A 279 -1.19 -3.07 -3.30
C THR A 279 0.22 -2.67 -2.84
N PHE A 280 1.22 -3.13 -3.59
CA PHE A 280 2.62 -2.80 -3.34
C PHE A 280 2.90 -1.29 -3.42
N GLU A 281 2.41 -0.62 -4.46
CA GLU A 281 2.72 0.79 -4.65
C GLU A 281 1.98 1.70 -3.67
N GLU A 282 0.77 1.31 -3.21
CA GLU A 282 0.08 2.01 -2.11
C GLU A 282 0.87 1.91 -0.81
N TYR A 283 1.46 0.74 -0.52
CA TYR A 283 2.34 0.58 0.64
C TYR A 283 3.57 1.49 0.55
N LEU A 284 4.25 1.51 -0.61
CA LEU A 284 5.41 2.38 -0.80
C LEU A 284 5.06 3.86 -0.71
N ALA A 285 3.94 4.29 -1.30
CA ALA A 285 3.48 5.68 -1.22
C ALA A 285 3.19 6.07 0.23
N MET A 286 2.49 5.20 0.97
CA MET A 286 2.25 5.37 2.39
C MET A 286 3.56 5.51 3.17
N VAL A 287 4.48 4.55 3.06
CA VAL A 287 5.77 4.58 3.76
C VAL A 287 6.53 5.87 3.43
N TYR A 288 6.65 6.20 2.14
CA TYR A 288 7.35 7.40 1.69
C TYR A 288 6.83 8.69 2.34
N TYR A 289 5.52 8.93 2.27
CA TYR A 289 4.96 10.18 2.77
C TYR A 289 4.87 10.23 4.30
N GLU A 290 4.55 9.12 4.97
CA GLU A 290 4.53 9.06 6.44
C GLU A 290 5.93 9.31 7.01
N GLU A 291 6.96 8.70 6.45
CA GLU A 291 8.34 8.90 6.87
C GLU A 291 8.77 10.36 6.64
N LEU A 292 8.40 10.98 5.51
CA LEU A 292 8.62 12.41 5.30
C LEU A 292 7.93 13.30 6.33
N LEU A 293 6.73 12.93 6.80
CA LEU A 293 6.06 13.64 7.90
C LEU A 293 6.81 13.49 9.22
N GLU A 294 7.39 12.32 9.50
CA GLU A 294 8.19 12.07 10.69
C GLU A 294 9.49 12.89 10.69
N PHE A 295 10.19 12.94 9.54
CA PHE A 295 11.35 13.82 9.32
C PHE A 295 10.99 15.31 9.27
N ARG A 296 9.70 15.66 9.30
CA ARG A 296 9.20 17.04 9.14
C ARG A 296 9.77 17.70 7.87
N ALA A 297 9.72 16.96 6.77
CA ALA A 297 10.13 17.44 5.46
C ALA A 297 9.43 18.76 5.12
N LYS A 298 10.06 19.60 4.29
CA LYS A 298 9.40 20.83 3.87
C LYS A 298 8.20 20.46 3.00
N PRO A 299 7.05 21.12 3.20
CA PRO A 299 5.89 20.88 2.38
C PRO A 299 6.19 21.10 0.90
N PHE A 300 5.84 20.13 0.08
CA PHE A 300 5.80 20.21 -1.37
C PHE A 300 4.47 19.63 -1.85
N LYS A 301 4.12 19.88 -3.12
CA LYS A 301 2.79 19.52 -3.66
C LYS A 301 2.38 18.09 -3.34
N GLY A 302 3.24 17.10 -3.59
CA GLY A 302 2.93 15.68 -3.34
C GLY A 302 2.67 15.38 -1.86
N LEU A 303 3.45 15.95 -0.94
CA LEU A 303 3.23 15.78 0.50
C LEU A 303 1.95 16.47 0.99
N CYS A 304 1.65 17.67 0.50
CA CYS A 304 0.39 18.36 0.80
C CYS A 304 -0.82 17.58 0.26
N ASP A 305 -0.74 17.09 -0.97
CA ASP A 305 -1.80 16.28 -1.58
C ASP A 305 -1.99 14.97 -0.81
N TYR A 306 -0.90 14.29 -0.43
CA TYR A 306 -0.95 13.11 0.44
C TYR A 306 -1.73 13.39 1.72
N VAL A 307 -1.36 14.45 2.43
CA VAL A 307 -1.98 14.80 3.71
C VAL A 307 -3.46 15.11 3.52
N LYS A 308 -3.82 15.89 2.50
CA LYS A 308 -5.20 16.27 2.21
C LYS A 308 -6.10 15.09 1.85
N HIS A 309 -5.56 14.09 1.14
CA HIS A 309 -6.32 12.93 0.70
C HIS A 309 -6.30 11.77 1.70
N THR A 310 -5.37 11.79 2.66
CA THR A 310 -5.21 10.72 3.66
C THR A 310 -5.74 11.12 5.03
N TYR A 311 -5.66 12.39 5.42
CA TYR A 311 -6.10 12.88 6.72
C TYR A 311 -7.30 13.78 6.56
N ILE A 312 -8.43 13.34 7.09
CA ILE A 312 -9.75 13.93 6.87
C ILE A 312 -10.23 14.55 8.18
N ALA A 313 -10.84 15.73 8.09
CA ALA A 313 -11.51 16.33 9.23
C ALA A 313 -12.88 15.65 9.43
N PRO A 314 -13.32 15.34 10.68
CA PRO A 314 -14.65 14.75 10.92
C PRO A 314 -15.85 15.54 10.38
N ALA A 315 -15.65 16.80 10.02
CA ALA A 315 -16.67 17.68 9.46
C ALA A 315 -16.79 17.58 7.91
N GLU A 316 -15.83 16.94 7.24
CA GLU A 316 -15.82 16.66 5.79
C GLU A 316 -16.57 15.37 5.48
#